data_AF-A0A9W9QVX5-F1
#
_entry.id   AF-A0A9W9QVX5-F1
#
_cell.length_a   1.000
_cell.length_b   1.000
_cell.length_c   1.000
_cell.angle_alpha   90.00
_cell.angle_beta   90.00
_cell.angle_gamma   90.00
#
_symmetry.space_group_name_H-M   'P 1'
#
loop_
_entity.id
_entity.type
_entity.pdbx_description
1 polymer ?
#
loop_
_entity_poly.entity_id
_entity_poly.type
_entity_poly.pdbx_seq_one_letter_code
_entity_poly.pdbx_strand_id
1 'polypeptide(L)'
;MSTYEIEHNTSDPSTAQTPRRRRPDLSTFFSALSEITPAPDHRPHAVPVPGDVSAAFYSLAEALEMMRRDTDSTTEAPEASDAGTDNGRDLLSTMIQSLLAQADTPPREVEGVSEEFCDGKELPWPIDMVFSLISTVLDRVPKASLKASDTCPICNNPFLDDQYPLVVQLPCHPTHRFDMECIRPWLRLRGTCPLDRVDFAKQQREKAEAKKKLVEEDDEEEWDGMYG
;
A
#
# COMPACT_ATOMS: atom_id res chain seq x y z
N MET A 1 45.96 -21.80 -11.18
CA MET A 1 44.84 -21.17 -11.92
C MET A 1 44.18 -20.21 -10.95
N SER A 2 44.49 -18.92 -11.06
CA SER A 2 43.77 -17.86 -10.32
C SER A 2 42.31 -17.90 -10.77
N THR A 3 41.39 -17.93 -9.81
CA THR A 3 39.96 -17.89 -10.13
C THR A 3 39.62 -16.50 -10.66
N TYR A 4 38.82 -16.45 -11.72
CA TYR A 4 38.39 -15.26 -12.46
C TYR A 4 37.89 -14.11 -11.56
N GLU A 5 37.40 -14.44 -10.36
CA GLU A 5 36.91 -13.52 -9.32
C GLU A 5 37.99 -12.58 -8.76
N ILE A 6 39.23 -13.06 -8.63
CA ILE A 6 40.34 -12.30 -8.02
C ILE A 6 40.89 -11.25 -9.00
N GLU A 7 40.83 -11.53 -10.30
CA GLU A 7 41.35 -10.64 -11.34
C GLU A 7 40.39 -9.49 -11.68
N HIS A 8 39.12 -9.61 -11.31
CA HIS A 8 38.08 -8.63 -11.67
C HIS A 8 37.48 -7.84 -10.51
N ASN A 9 37.91 -8.05 -9.26
CA ASN A 9 37.40 -7.32 -8.08
C ASN A 9 35.87 -7.21 -8.06
N THR A 10 35.19 -8.26 -8.53
CA THR A 10 33.74 -8.36 -8.57
C THR A 10 33.34 -9.18 -7.36
N SER A 11 32.84 -8.51 -6.33
CA SER A 11 32.24 -9.16 -5.18
C SER A 11 31.03 -9.97 -5.64
N ASP A 12 30.99 -11.27 -5.35
CA ASP A 12 29.84 -12.11 -5.65
C ASP A 12 28.62 -11.63 -4.82
N PRO A 13 27.54 -11.15 -5.46
CA PRO A 13 26.34 -10.70 -4.74
C PRO A 13 25.67 -11.84 -3.95
N SER A 14 26.02 -13.11 -4.19
CA SER A 14 25.54 -14.25 -3.38
C SER A 14 26.15 -14.30 -1.97
N THR A 15 27.31 -13.67 -1.74
CA THR A 15 28.01 -13.67 -0.44
C THR A 15 27.54 -12.54 0.47
N ALA A 16 26.83 -11.54 -0.07
CA ALA A 16 26.11 -10.59 0.75
C ALA A 16 24.95 -11.34 1.42
N GLN A 17 25.12 -11.68 2.70
CA GLN A 17 24.02 -12.13 3.54
C GLN A 17 22.97 -11.01 3.52
N THR A 18 21.98 -11.12 2.64
CA THR A 18 20.81 -10.28 2.72
C THR A 18 20.23 -10.55 4.11
N PRO A 19 20.01 -9.51 4.94
CA PRO A 19 19.33 -9.72 6.21
C PRO A 19 18.04 -10.44 5.85
N ARG A 20 17.82 -11.63 6.43
CA ARG A 20 16.64 -12.46 6.16
C ARG A 20 15.43 -11.55 6.25
N ARG A 21 14.85 -11.18 5.10
CA ARG A 21 13.69 -10.30 5.07
C ARG A 21 12.59 -11.07 5.76
N ARG A 22 12.18 -10.62 6.95
CA ARG A 22 11.01 -11.14 7.68
C ARG A 22 9.69 -10.76 7.00
N ARG A 23 9.75 -10.39 5.72
CA ARG A 23 8.65 -9.91 4.90
C ARG A 23 8.49 -10.87 3.72
N PRO A 24 7.30 -11.43 3.52
CA PRO A 24 7.00 -12.25 2.35
C PRO A 24 7.21 -11.47 1.05
N ASP A 25 7.65 -12.16 0.00
CA ASP A 25 7.64 -11.57 -1.34
C ASP A 25 6.19 -11.45 -1.83
N LEU A 26 5.79 -10.24 -2.20
CA LEU A 26 4.45 -9.92 -2.67
C LEU A 26 4.38 -9.83 -4.20
N SER A 27 5.42 -10.27 -4.91
CA SER A 27 5.48 -10.29 -6.36
C SER A 27 4.30 -11.01 -7.00
N THR A 28 3.96 -12.22 -6.52
CA THR A 28 2.81 -13.00 -7.00
C THR A 28 1.49 -12.26 -6.82
N PHE A 29 1.32 -11.59 -5.69
CA PHE A 29 0.14 -10.76 -5.42
C PHE A 29 0.05 -9.56 -6.37
N PHE A 30 1.16 -8.85 -6.60
CA PHE A 30 1.18 -7.72 -7.53
C PHE A 30 0.96 -8.14 -8.99
N SER A 31 1.44 -9.31 -9.39
CA SER A 31 1.13 -9.91 -10.70
C SER A 31 -0.36 -10.18 -10.84
N ALA A 32 -0.97 -10.85 -9.87
CA ALA A 32 -2.43 -11.11 -9.87
C ALA A 32 -3.23 -9.80 -9.90
N LEU A 33 -2.85 -8.80 -9.09
CA LEU A 33 -3.49 -7.48 -9.11
C LEU A 33 -3.41 -6.82 -10.48
N SER A 34 -2.26 -6.88 -11.16
CA SER A 34 -2.08 -6.23 -12.46
C SER A 34 -2.97 -6.82 -13.57
N GLU A 35 -3.33 -8.10 -13.46
CA GLU A 35 -4.25 -8.76 -14.39
C GLU A 35 -5.72 -8.38 -14.13
N ILE A 36 -6.05 -8.08 -12.87
CA ILE A 36 -7.42 -7.74 -12.43
C ILE A 36 -7.72 -6.25 -12.63
N THR A 37 -6.73 -5.37 -12.40
CA THR A 37 -6.91 -3.93 -12.59
C THR A 37 -6.95 -3.60 -14.08
N PRO A 38 -8.09 -3.13 -14.62
CA PRO A 38 -8.20 -2.87 -16.06
C PRO A 38 -7.23 -1.75 -16.47
N ALA A 39 -6.35 -2.03 -17.43
CA ALA A 39 -5.55 -0.99 -18.07
C ALA A 39 -6.47 -0.05 -18.87
N PRO A 40 -6.31 1.28 -18.76
CA PRO A 40 -7.23 2.25 -19.37
C PRO A 40 -7.33 2.11 -20.90
N ASP A 41 -6.29 1.59 -21.55
CA ASP A 41 -6.21 1.52 -23.01
C ASP A 41 -6.80 0.25 -23.63
N HIS A 42 -7.08 -0.79 -22.84
CA HIS A 42 -7.59 -2.06 -23.35
C HIS A 42 -8.83 -2.53 -22.58
N ARG A 43 -10.01 -2.25 -23.15
CA ARG A 43 -11.35 -2.76 -22.76
C ARG A 43 -11.98 -2.04 -21.55
N PRO A 44 -12.54 -0.83 -21.74
CA PRO A 44 -13.13 -0.01 -20.67
C PRO A 44 -14.37 -0.59 -19.98
N HIS A 45 -14.93 -1.70 -20.48
CA HIS A 45 -16.11 -2.37 -19.91
C HIS A 45 -15.84 -3.81 -19.48
N ALA A 46 -14.58 -4.27 -19.50
CA ALA A 46 -14.25 -5.61 -19.05
C ALA A 46 -14.25 -5.67 -17.52
N VAL A 47 -15.11 -6.52 -16.96
CA VAL A 47 -15.13 -6.83 -15.53
C VAL A 47 -14.20 -8.03 -15.29
N PRO A 48 -13.33 -8.00 -14.27
CA PRO A 48 -12.44 -9.11 -13.97
C PRO A 48 -13.22 -10.38 -13.59
N VAL A 49 -12.62 -11.55 -13.83
CA VAL A 49 -13.24 -12.81 -13.45
C VAL A 49 -13.26 -12.91 -11.92
N PRO A 50 -14.39 -13.28 -11.29
CA PRO A 50 -14.48 -13.38 -9.84
C PRO A 50 -13.44 -14.30 -9.19
N GLY A 51 -13.01 -15.35 -9.90
CA GLY A 51 -11.95 -16.26 -9.47
C GLY A 51 -10.59 -15.56 -9.33
N ASP A 52 -10.21 -14.73 -10.29
CA ASP A 52 -8.95 -13.99 -10.26
C ASP A 52 -8.95 -12.97 -9.11
N VAL A 53 -10.10 -12.29 -8.92
CA VAL A 53 -10.31 -11.38 -7.78
C VAL A 53 -10.12 -12.13 -6.46
N SER A 54 -10.78 -13.29 -6.28
CA SER A 54 -10.63 -14.10 -5.07
C SER A 54 -9.18 -14.57 -4.84
N ALA A 55 -8.44 -14.90 -5.91
CA ALA A 55 -7.03 -15.29 -5.82
C ALA A 55 -6.13 -14.15 -5.31
N ALA A 56 -6.40 -12.90 -5.70
CA ALA A 56 -5.69 -11.75 -5.14
C ALA A 56 -5.98 -11.55 -3.64
N PHE A 57 -7.22 -11.79 -3.18
CA PHE A 57 -7.56 -11.75 -1.75
C PHE A 57 -6.88 -12.88 -0.96
N TYR A 58 -6.88 -14.11 -1.47
CA TYR A 58 -6.23 -15.24 -0.81
C TYR A 58 -4.70 -15.08 -0.75
N SER A 59 -4.06 -14.63 -1.84
CA SER A 59 -2.59 -14.41 -1.86
C SER A 59 -2.14 -13.34 -0.86
N LEU A 60 -2.91 -12.25 -0.70
CA LEU A 60 -2.62 -11.27 0.34
C LEU A 60 -2.86 -11.83 1.75
N ALA A 61 -3.94 -12.59 1.94
CA ALA A 61 -4.24 -13.20 3.23
C ALA A 61 -3.13 -14.18 3.67
N GLU A 62 -2.60 -14.98 2.74
CA GLU A 62 -1.49 -15.89 2.98
C GLU A 62 -0.21 -15.15 3.38
N ALA A 63 0.10 -14.03 2.71
CA ALA A 63 1.25 -13.21 3.06
C ALA A 63 1.11 -12.59 4.47
N LEU A 64 -0.08 -12.07 4.83
CA LEU A 64 -0.33 -11.55 6.18
C LEU A 64 -0.23 -12.66 7.25
N GLU A 65 -0.68 -13.87 6.94
CA GLU A 65 -0.60 -15.02 7.86
C GLU A 65 0.85 -15.47 8.07
N MET A 66 1.70 -15.43 7.04
CA MET A 66 3.15 -15.67 7.18
C MET A 66 3.79 -14.62 8.10
N MET A 67 3.48 -13.33 7.91
CA MET A 67 3.97 -12.27 8.81
C MET A 67 3.51 -12.48 10.24
N ARG A 68 2.24 -12.88 10.44
CA ARG A 68 1.70 -13.16 11.78
C ARG A 68 2.46 -14.29 12.49
N ARG A 69 2.79 -15.37 11.79
CA ARG A 69 3.59 -16.48 12.35
C ARG A 69 5.01 -16.07 12.70
N ASP A 70 5.63 -15.24 11.86
CA ASP A 70 6.98 -14.76 12.12
C ASP A 70 7.03 -13.91 13.40
N THR A 71 6.03 -13.06 13.65
CA THR A 71 5.91 -12.30 14.91
C THR A 71 5.75 -13.20 16.14
N ASP A 72 5.25 -14.43 15.97
CA ASP A 72 5.10 -15.42 17.03
C ASP A 72 6.41 -16.14 17.34
N SER A 73 7.13 -16.53 16.29
CA SER A 73 8.44 -17.20 16.42
C SER A 73 9.50 -16.36 17.14
N THR A 74 9.40 -15.03 17.07
CA THR A 74 10.38 -14.12 17.67
C THR A 74 10.16 -13.88 19.16
N THR A 75 9.04 -14.37 19.72
CA THR A 75 8.68 -14.18 21.14
C THR A 75 9.10 -15.31 22.09
N GLU A 76 9.91 -16.28 21.65
CA GLU A 76 10.41 -17.37 22.52
C GLU A 76 11.54 -16.97 23.50
N ALA A 77 11.94 -15.69 23.56
CA ALA A 77 12.80 -15.19 24.64
C ALA A 77 11.92 -14.58 25.75
N PRO A 78 11.92 -15.12 26.98
CA PRO A 78 11.11 -14.59 28.07
C PRO A 78 11.72 -13.28 28.58
N GLU A 79 10.88 -12.45 29.20
CA GLU A 79 11.20 -11.19 29.90
C GLU A 79 11.08 -9.91 29.06
N ALA A 80 9.84 -9.49 28.76
CA ALA A 80 9.34 -8.14 29.05
C ALA A 80 7.92 -8.00 28.50
N SER A 81 7.00 -7.54 29.34
CA SER A 81 5.62 -7.22 28.99
C SER A 81 5.54 -6.19 27.85
N ASP A 82 5.23 -6.62 26.63
CA ASP A 82 4.97 -5.69 25.53
C ASP A 82 3.53 -5.81 25.04
N ALA A 83 2.66 -5.01 25.64
CA ALA A 83 1.27 -4.84 25.21
C ALA A 83 1.15 -4.33 23.75
N GLY A 84 2.24 -3.86 23.13
CA GLY A 84 2.28 -3.45 21.72
C GLY A 84 2.24 -4.62 20.74
N THR A 85 2.78 -5.78 21.11
CA THR A 85 2.85 -6.95 20.23
C THR A 85 1.50 -7.65 20.06
N ASP A 86 0.69 -7.72 21.12
CA ASP A 86 -0.66 -8.30 21.06
C ASP A 86 -1.58 -7.51 20.12
N ASN A 87 -1.52 -6.17 20.18
CA ASN A 87 -2.34 -5.31 19.32
C ASN A 87 -2.04 -5.51 17.82
N GLY A 88 -0.78 -5.75 17.44
CA GLY A 88 -0.40 -6.01 16.06
C GLY A 88 -0.89 -7.38 15.55
N ARG A 89 -0.85 -8.40 16.42
CA ARG A 89 -1.39 -9.73 16.11
C ARG A 89 -2.90 -9.70 15.93
N ASP A 90 -3.60 -8.98 16.80
CA ASP A 90 -5.04 -8.77 16.71
C ASP A 90 -5.42 -8.03 15.43
N LEU A 91 -4.64 -7.01 15.06
CA LEU A 91 -4.82 -6.28 13.81
C LEU A 91 -4.64 -7.20 12.59
N LEU A 92 -3.54 -7.95 12.51
CA LEU A 92 -3.30 -8.89 11.42
C LEU A 92 -4.40 -9.95 11.32
N SER A 93 -4.86 -10.49 12.45
CA SER A 93 -5.95 -11.47 12.46
C SER A 93 -7.25 -10.89 11.90
N THR A 94 -7.55 -9.64 12.27
CA THR A 94 -8.73 -8.90 11.78
C THR A 94 -8.61 -8.64 10.28
N MET A 95 -7.43 -8.25 9.81
CA MET A 95 -7.15 -8.02 8.38
C MET A 95 -7.32 -9.32 7.58
N ILE A 96 -6.77 -10.44 8.05
CA ILE A 96 -6.87 -11.76 7.40
C ILE A 96 -8.32 -12.21 7.30
N GLN A 97 -9.08 -12.16 8.40
CA GLN A 97 -10.51 -12.49 8.40
C GLN A 97 -11.30 -11.64 7.40
N SER A 98 -10.96 -10.35 7.32
CA SER A 98 -11.60 -9.41 6.40
C SER A 98 -11.28 -9.70 4.93
N LEU A 99 -10.09 -10.24 4.62
CA LEU A 99 -9.70 -10.67 3.28
C LEU A 99 -10.37 -11.99 2.89
N LEU A 100 -10.39 -12.97 3.79
CA LEU A 100 -11.03 -14.27 3.57
C LEU A 100 -12.53 -14.12 3.33
N ALA A 101 -13.21 -13.28 4.12
CA ALA A 101 -14.63 -12.99 3.91
C ALA A 101 -14.92 -12.37 2.54
N GLN A 102 -14.03 -11.53 2.02
CA GLN A 102 -14.16 -10.97 0.68
C GLN A 102 -13.75 -11.95 -0.42
N ALA A 103 -12.85 -12.89 -0.14
CA ALA A 103 -12.51 -13.93 -1.09
C ALA A 103 -13.69 -14.87 -1.35
N ASP A 104 -14.50 -15.17 -0.31
CA ASP A 104 -15.70 -15.99 -0.42
C ASP A 104 -16.86 -15.28 -1.16
N THR A 105 -16.91 -13.94 -1.08
CA THR A 105 -17.85 -13.09 -1.82
C THR A 105 -17.10 -11.99 -2.58
N PRO A 106 -16.44 -12.32 -3.71
CA PRO A 106 -15.54 -11.38 -4.39
C PRO A 106 -16.32 -10.16 -4.91
N PRO A 107 -15.81 -8.94 -4.65
CA PRO A 107 -16.40 -7.73 -5.21
C PRO A 107 -16.26 -7.73 -6.74
N ARG A 108 -17.15 -6.99 -7.42
CA ARG A 108 -17.15 -6.90 -8.89
C ARG A 108 -15.95 -6.14 -9.45
N GLU A 109 -15.44 -5.19 -8.68
CA GLU A 109 -14.28 -4.37 -9.04
C GLU A 109 -13.36 -4.23 -7.83
N VAL A 110 -12.06 -4.06 -8.09
CA VAL A 110 -11.10 -3.77 -7.03
C VAL A 110 -11.26 -2.31 -6.64
N GLU A 111 -11.76 -2.09 -5.42
CA GLU A 111 -11.92 -0.76 -4.81
C GLU A 111 -10.58 -0.20 -4.30
N GLY A 112 -9.46 -0.76 -4.74
CA GLY A 112 -8.14 -0.34 -4.34
C GLY A 112 -7.74 1.01 -4.93
N VAL A 113 -6.77 1.63 -4.27
CA VAL A 113 -6.15 2.87 -4.71
C VAL A 113 -5.11 2.59 -5.81
N SER A 114 -4.98 3.50 -6.78
CA SER A 114 -3.97 3.41 -7.84
C SER A 114 -2.53 3.40 -7.30
N GLU A 115 -1.62 2.83 -8.09
CA GLU A 115 -0.19 2.80 -7.75
C GLU A 115 0.40 4.21 -7.66
N GLU A 116 -0.09 5.13 -8.48
CA GLU A 116 0.37 6.52 -8.57
C GLU A 116 0.13 7.31 -7.28
N PHE A 117 -0.99 7.03 -6.61
CA PHE A 117 -1.27 7.60 -5.29
C PHE A 117 -0.34 7.06 -4.22
N CYS A 118 -0.02 5.76 -4.28
CA CYS A 118 0.93 5.16 -3.34
C CYS A 118 2.34 5.74 -3.54
N ASP A 119 2.72 6.00 -4.79
CA ASP A 119 4.02 6.57 -5.15
C ASP A 119 4.14 8.07 -4.87
N GLY A 120 3.01 8.75 -4.67
CA GLY A 120 2.95 10.20 -4.46
C GLY A 120 3.30 11.02 -5.70
N LYS A 121 3.01 10.47 -6.89
CA LYS A 121 3.35 11.08 -8.20
C LYS A 121 2.22 11.90 -8.80
N GLU A 122 1.10 12.12 -8.10
CA GLU A 122 0.18 13.16 -8.52
C GLU A 122 0.89 14.52 -8.40
N LEU A 123 1.32 15.04 -9.56
CA LEU A 123 1.89 16.37 -9.67
C LEU A 123 0.92 17.40 -9.06
N PRO A 124 1.43 18.44 -8.38
CA PRO A 124 0.61 19.58 -8.02
C PRO A 124 -0.04 20.12 -9.30
N TRP A 125 -1.37 20.07 -9.32
CA TRP A 125 -2.21 20.88 -10.21
C TRP A 125 -1.77 22.34 -10.08
N PRO A 126 -1.96 23.19 -11.11
CA PRO A 126 -1.63 24.60 -11.01
C PRO A 126 -2.22 25.16 -9.71
N ILE A 127 -1.29 25.61 -8.87
CA ILE A 127 -1.53 26.35 -7.65
C ILE A 127 -2.36 27.54 -8.07
N ASP A 128 -3.67 27.51 -7.83
CA ASP A 128 -4.46 28.65 -7.38
C ASP A 128 -5.92 28.20 -7.17
N MET A 129 -6.44 28.56 -6.00
CA MET A 129 -7.82 28.41 -5.53
C MET A 129 -8.32 27.03 -5.03
N VAL A 130 -8.17 26.88 -3.70
CA VAL A 130 -9.16 26.32 -2.75
C VAL A 130 -9.42 24.80 -2.78
N PHE A 131 -8.42 23.98 -2.42
CA PHE A 131 -8.66 22.80 -1.55
C PHE A 131 -7.39 22.32 -0.82
N SER A 132 -6.81 23.18 0.00
CA SER A 132 -5.61 22.92 0.81
C SER A 132 -5.79 21.91 1.97
N LEU A 133 -6.86 21.11 2.00
CA LEU A 133 -7.18 20.31 3.19
C LEU A 133 -7.09 18.79 3.06
N ILE A 134 -6.88 18.23 1.87
CA ILE A 134 -6.69 16.78 1.72
C ILE A 134 -5.47 16.56 0.84
N SER A 135 -4.31 16.36 1.47
CA SER A 135 -3.15 15.77 0.81
C SER A 135 -3.53 14.34 0.41
N THR A 136 -4.04 14.17 -0.81
CA THR A 136 -4.28 12.86 -1.43
C THR A 136 -2.98 12.22 -1.91
N VAL A 137 -1.85 12.58 -1.32
CA VAL A 137 -0.54 11.98 -1.54
C VAL A 137 -0.09 11.44 -0.19
N LEU A 138 0.33 10.18 -0.17
CA LEU A 138 0.94 9.59 1.03
C LEU A 138 2.18 10.41 1.40
N ASP A 139 2.12 11.08 2.55
CA ASP A 139 3.23 11.89 3.03
C ASP A 139 4.35 10.98 3.50
N ARG A 140 5.56 11.19 2.97
CA ARG A 140 6.74 10.39 3.33
C ARG A 140 7.36 11.00 4.58
N VAL A 141 7.43 10.20 5.63
CA VAL A 141 7.97 10.65 6.91
C VAL A 141 9.51 10.56 6.86
N PRO A 142 10.24 11.67 7.01
CA PRO A 142 11.70 11.64 6.99
C PRO A 142 12.23 10.90 8.22
N LYS A 143 13.35 10.19 8.07
CA LYS A 143 13.97 9.44 9.19
C LYS A 143 14.24 10.30 10.43
N ALA A 144 14.51 11.59 10.24
CA ALA A 144 14.81 12.52 11.33
C ALA A 144 13.62 12.79 12.27
N SER A 145 12.38 12.57 11.81
CA SER A 145 11.17 12.76 12.64
C SER A 145 10.67 11.46 13.27
N LEU A 146 11.30 10.32 12.96
CA LEU A 146 10.98 9.01 13.52
C LEU A 146 11.74 8.77 14.82
N LYS A 147 11.07 8.19 15.81
CA LYS A 147 11.69 7.76 17.07
C LYS A 147 12.08 6.28 16.98
N ALA A 148 13.07 5.87 17.78
CA ALA A 148 13.47 4.46 17.88
C ALA A 148 12.37 3.56 18.45
N SER A 149 11.39 4.13 19.17
CA SER A 149 10.22 3.42 19.67
C SER A 149 9.11 3.25 18.63
N ASP A 150 9.19 3.92 17.48
CA ASP A 150 8.13 3.88 16.49
C ASP A 150 8.24 2.56 15.70
N THR A 151 7.17 1.76 15.77
CA THR A 151 7.05 0.45 15.12
C THR A 151 5.92 0.46 14.11
N CYS A 152 6.02 -0.39 13.08
CA CYS A 152 4.96 -0.59 12.11
C CYS A 152 3.82 -1.41 12.75
N PRO A 153 2.56 -0.95 12.77
CA PRO A 153 1.45 -1.72 13.36
C PRO A 153 1.11 -3.03 12.64
N ILE A 154 1.59 -3.22 11.40
CA ILE A 154 1.29 -4.40 10.58
C ILE A 154 2.34 -5.51 10.80
N CYS A 155 3.64 -5.17 10.74
CA CYS A 155 4.70 -6.17 10.90
C CYS A 155 5.39 -6.12 12.27
N ASN A 156 5.02 -5.18 13.14
CA ASN A 156 5.58 -4.94 14.46
C ASN A 156 7.10 -4.69 14.51
N ASN A 157 7.72 -4.45 13.35
CA ASN A 157 9.14 -4.13 13.28
C ASN A 157 9.37 -2.62 13.55
N PRO A 158 10.44 -2.26 14.28
CA PRO A 158 10.89 -0.88 14.41
C PRO A 158 11.25 -0.28 13.05
N PHE A 159 10.85 0.96 12.80
CA PHE A 159 11.17 1.59 11.52
C PHE A 159 12.67 1.82 11.33
N LEU A 160 13.42 2.07 12.41
CA LEU A 160 14.85 2.37 12.34
C LEU A 160 15.76 1.14 12.21
N ASP A 161 15.19 -0.07 12.22
CA ASP A 161 15.97 -1.30 12.02
C ASP A 161 16.39 -1.50 10.56
N ASP A 162 15.67 -0.90 9.61
CA ASP A 162 16.03 -0.92 8.19
C ASP A 162 17.10 0.15 7.87
N GLN A 163 18.01 -0.18 6.94
CA GLN A 163 18.98 0.78 6.42
C GLN A 163 18.27 1.90 5.63
N TYR A 164 17.12 1.61 4.99
CA TYR A 164 16.34 2.57 4.20
C TYR A 164 14.84 2.53 4.52
N PRO A 165 14.40 2.93 5.74
CA PRO A 165 12.98 2.97 6.07
C PRO A 165 12.18 3.85 5.14
N LEU A 166 11.17 3.25 4.53
CA LEU A 166 10.17 3.91 3.71
C LEU A 166 8.87 4.02 4.51
N VAL A 167 8.82 4.98 5.43
CA VAL A 167 7.63 5.20 6.25
C VAL A 167 6.72 6.22 5.60
N VAL A 168 5.43 5.89 5.55
CA VAL A 168 4.37 6.81 5.15
C VAL A 168 3.37 7.05 6.25
N GLN A 169 2.82 8.25 6.22
CA GLN A 169 1.71 8.66 7.07
C GLN A 169 0.44 8.72 6.23
N LEU A 170 -0.61 8.00 6.67
CA LEU A 170 -1.92 8.09 6.05
C LEU A 170 -2.60 9.43 6.40
N PRO A 171 -3.40 10.01 5.49
CA PRO A 171 -4.06 11.29 5.73
C PRO A 171 -5.26 11.20 6.70
N CYS A 172 -5.62 10.01 7.19
CA CYS A 172 -6.70 9.84 8.17
C CYS A 172 -6.34 10.36 9.57
N HIS A 173 -5.14 10.06 10.06
CA HIS A 173 -4.70 10.45 11.39
C HIS A 173 -3.17 10.52 11.48
N PRO A 174 -2.57 11.51 12.19
CA PRO A 174 -1.11 11.67 12.25
C PRO A 174 -0.33 10.53 12.91
N THR A 175 -1.00 9.69 13.69
CA THR A 175 -0.40 8.49 14.30
C THR A 175 -0.40 7.28 13.37
N HIS A 176 -1.08 7.35 12.22
CA HIS A 176 -1.24 6.22 11.30
C HIS A 176 -0.06 6.15 10.35
N ARG A 177 1.03 5.61 10.89
CA ARG A 177 2.31 5.46 10.23
C ARG A 177 2.58 4.00 9.94
N PHE A 178 2.97 3.71 8.72
CA PHE A 178 3.25 2.36 8.27
C PHE A 178 4.46 2.35 7.37
N ASP A 179 5.11 1.19 7.31
CA ASP A 179 6.09 0.94 6.26
C ASP A 179 5.38 0.73 4.92
N MET A 180 5.92 1.34 3.87
CA MET A 180 5.35 1.36 2.53
C MET A 180 5.07 -0.03 2.00
N GLU A 181 5.98 -0.98 2.16
CA GLU A 181 5.76 -2.33 1.61
C GLU A 181 4.74 -3.13 2.44
N CYS A 182 4.41 -2.71 3.67
CA CYS A 182 3.34 -3.33 4.47
C CYS A 182 1.96 -2.77 4.13
N ILE A 183 1.84 -1.46 3.93
CA ILE A 183 0.55 -0.80 3.74
C ILE A 183 0.10 -0.77 2.27
N ARG A 184 1.05 -0.70 1.33
CA ARG A 184 0.78 -0.63 -0.12
C ARG A 184 -0.09 -1.79 -0.63
N PRO A 185 0.17 -3.06 -0.27
CA PRO A 185 -0.63 -4.19 -0.76
C PRO A 185 -2.10 -4.08 -0.30
N TRP A 186 -2.31 -3.65 0.95
CA TRP A 186 -3.63 -3.45 1.51
C TRP A 186 -4.38 -2.30 0.83
N LEU A 187 -3.73 -1.16 0.64
CA LEU A 187 -4.32 0.00 -0.04
C LEU A 187 -4.65 -0.30 -1.50
N ARG A 188 -3.80 -1.06 -2.21
CA ARG A 188 -4.05 -1.43 -3.62
C ARG A 188 -5.18 -2.42 -3.82
N LEU A 189 -5.56 -3.17 -2.79
CA LEU A 189 -6.66 -4.14 -2.88
C LEU A 189 -7.97 -3.58 -2.32
N ARG A 190 -7.92 -2.89 -1.17
CA ARG A 190 -9.10 -2.39 -0.45
C ARG A 190 -9.24 -0.88 -0.39
N GLY A 191 -8.15 -0.13 -0.52
CA GLY A 191 -8.16 1.33 -0.42
C GLY A 191 -8.50 1.90 0.96
N THR A 192 -8.52 1.09 2.02
CA THR A 192 -8.95 1.50 3.37
C THR A 192 -7.79 1.53 4.38
N CYS A 193 -7.89 2.37 5.41
CA CYS A 193 -6.97 2.34 6.55
C CYS A 193 -7.18 1.07 7.40
N PRO A 194 -6.14 0.29 7.74
CA PRO A 194 -6.27 -0.89 8.61
C PRO A 194 -6.77 -0.59 10.03
N LEU A 195 -6.50 0.63 10.53
CA LEU A 195 -6.85 1.03 11.90
C LEU A 195 -8.24 1.69 11.98
N ASP A 196 -8.49 2.74 11.19
CA ASP A 196 -9.73 3.52 11.26
C ASP A 196 -10.76 3.17 10.18
N ARG A 197 -10.41 2.30 9.22
CA ARG A 197 -11.28 1.90 8.09
C ARG A 197 -11.72 3.04 7.17
N VAL A 198 -11.08 4.21 7.26
CA VAL A 198 -11.28 5.32 6.32
C VAL A 198 -10.95 4.86 4.90
N ASP A 199 -11.89 5.07 3.98
CA ASP A 199 -11.77 4.69 2.57
C ASP A 199 -11.19 5.85 1.74
N PHE A 200 -9.98 5.64 1.25
CA PHE A 200 -9.27 6.60 0.39
C PHE A 200 -9.60 6.40 -1.09
N ALA A 201 -10.01 5.21 -1.50
CA ALA A 201 -10.40 4.95 -2.88
C ALA A 201 -11.71 5.63 -3.23
N LYS A 202 -12.67 5.63 -2.30
CA LYS A 202 -13.89 6.42 -2.43
C LYS A 202 -13.59 7.91 -2.60
N GLN A 203 -12.68 8.46 -1.77
CA GLN A 203 -12.27 9.87 -1.88
C GLN A 203 -11.62 10.18 -3.24
N GLN A 204 -10.83 9.25 -3.80
CA GLN A 204 -10.29 9.42 -5.15
C GLN A 204 -11.36 9.41 -6.23
N ARG A 205 -12.31 8.49 -6.17
CA ARG A 205 -13.41 8.42 -7.15
C ARG A 205 -14.24 9.70 -7.12
N GLU A 206 -14.60 10.18 -5.93
CA GLU A 206 -15.32 11.46 -5.75
C GLU A 206 -14.52 12.65 -6.28
N LYS A 207 -13.20 12.69 -6.03
CA LYS A 207 -12.31 13.73 -6.57
C LYS A 207 -12.20 13.67 -8.09
N ALA A 208 -12.11 12.46 -8.67
CA ALA A 208 -12.03 12.26 -10.11
C ALA A 208 -13.35 12.64 -10.81
N GLU A 209 -14.50 12.31 -10.22
CA GLU A 209 -15.82 12.71 -10.70
C GLU A 209 -16.01 14.23 -10.61
N ALA A 210 -15.64 14.85 -9.49
CA ALA A 210 -15.67 16.31 -9.33
C ALA A 210 -14.79 17.00 -10.39
N LYS A 211 -13.60 16.47 -10.65
CA LYS A 211 -12.73 16.96 -11.72
C LYS A 211 -13.38 16.85 -13.09
N LYS A 212 -14.02 15.71 -13.40
CA LYS A 212 -14.70 15.51 -14.69
C LYS A 212 -15.84 16.53 -14.87
N LYS A 213 -16.63 16.76 -13.82
CA LYS A 213 -17.72 17.74 -13.82
C LYS A 213 -17.23 19.17 -14.06
N LEU A 214 -16.10 19.55 -13.46
CA LEU A 214 -15.50 20.88 -13.67
C LEU A 214 -15.02 21.08 -15.12
N VAL A 215 -14.45 20.05 -15.75
CA VAL A 215 -14.02 20.14 -17.16
C VAL A 215 -15.24 20.26 -18.08
N GLU A 216 -16.31 19.49 -17.82
CA GLU A 216 -17.55 19.58 -18.59
C GLU A 216 -18.22 20.96 -18.44
N GLU A 217 -18.18 21.56 -17.25
CA GLU A 217 -18.72 22.92 -17.00
C GLU A 217 -17.90 24.02 -17.70
N ASP A 218 -16.57 23.92 -17.71
CA ASP A 218 -15.68 24.89 -18.40
C ASP A 218 -15.84 24.81 -19.93
N ASP A 219 -15.95 23.58 -20.47
CA ASP A 219 -16.23 23.37 -21.90
C ASP A 219 -17.61 23.96 -22.29
N GLU A 220 -18.66 23.75 -21.49
CA GLU A 220 -20.00 24.31 -21.75
C GLU A 220 -20.03 25.86 -21.70
N GLU A 221 -19.35 26.47 -20.72
CA GLU A 221 -19.26 27.93 -20.60
C GLU A 221 -18.48 28.58 -21.75
N GLU A 222 -17.43 27.93 -22.28
CA GLU A 222 -16.67 28.40 -23.45
C GLU A 222 -17.54 28.41 -24.73
N TRP A 223 -18.40 27.42 -24.91
CA TRP A 223 -19.30 27.34 -26.08
C TRP A 223 -20.43 28.38 -26.06
N ASP A 224 -20.96 28.71 -24.88
CA ASP A 224 -22.02 29.73 -24.73
C ASP A 224 -21.50 31.17 -24.90
N GLY A 225 -20.22 31.42 -24.63
CA GLY A 225 -19.58 32.74 -24.81
C GLY A 225 -19.26 33.12 -26.26
N MET A 226 -19.23 32.16 -27.20
CA MET A 226 -18.82 32.38 -28.60
C MET A 226 -20.00 32.74 -29.53
N TYR A 227 -21.25 32.68 -29.05
CA TYR A 227 -22.48 33.00 -29.82
C TYR A 227 -23.34 34.11 -29.18
N GLY A 228 -22.71 35.11 -28.54
CA GLY A 228 -23.35 36.30 -27.97
C GLY A 228 -23.05 37.59 -28.73
#